data_AF-A0A3G2G3T1-F1
#
_entry.id   AF-A0A3G2G3T1-F1
#
_cell.length_a   1.000
_cell.length_b   1.000
_cell.length_c   1.000
_cell.angle_alpha   90.00
_cell.angle_beta   90.00
_cell.angle_gamma   90.00
#
_symmetry.space_group_name_H-M   'P 1'
#
loop_
_entity.id
_entity.type
_entity.pdbx_description
1 polymer ?
#
loop_
_entity_poly.entity_id
_entity_poly.type
_entity_poly.pdbx_seq_one_letter_code
_entity_poly.pdbx_strand_id
1 'polypeptide(L)' 'MACERHAERNKNFAEIGNGTIDFKIIFEAREKAGLEYWFVEQDSSERDIFESISMSKKYVESNSFFFNK' A
#
# COMPACT_ATOMS: atom_id res chain seq x y z
N MET A 1 -37.35 -16.26 4.50
CA MET A 1 -36.75 -14.91 4.48
C MET A 1 -35.27 -15.08 4.76
N ALA A 2 -34.47 -15.26 3.71
CA ALA A 2 -33.02 -15.40 3.86
C ALA A 2 -32.45 -13.98 3.98
N CYS A 3 -31.90 -13.66 5.16
CA CYS A 3 -31.11 -12.45 5.35
C CYS A 3 -29.83 -12.64 4.53
N GLU A 4 -29.67 -11.86 3.47
CA GLU A 4 -28.47 -11.87 2.65
C GLU A 4 -27.27 -11.50 3.54
N ARG A 5 -26.39 -12.46 3.76
CA ARG A 5 -25.10 -12.21 4.43
C ARG A 5 -24.33 -11.25 3.54
N HIS A 6 -24.29 -9.97 3.91
CA HIS A 6 -23.36 -9.02 3.34
C HIS A 6 -21.97 -9.64 3.42
N ALA A 7 -21.32 -9.86 2.27
CA ALA A 7 -19.95 -10.34 2.23
C ALA A 7 -19.09 -9.33 3.02
N GLU A 8 -18.60 -9.75 4.19
CA GLU A 8 -17.59 -8.98 4.90
C GLU A 8 -16.40 -8.85 3.95
N ARG A 9 -16.17 -7.64 3.43
CA ARG A 9 -14.94 -7.37 2.69
C ARG A 9 -13.79 -7.64 3.65
N ASN A 10 -13.02 -8.68 3.36
CA ASN A 10 -11.84 -9.04 4.13
C ASN A 10 -10.93 -7.81 4.17
N LYS A 11 -10.77 -7.18 5.34
CA LYS A 11 -9.95 -5.97 5.53
C LYS A 11 -8.49 -6.37 5.76
N ASN A 12 -7.99 -7.24 4.90
CA ASN A 12 -6.62 -7.72 4.99
C ASN A 12 -5.65 -6.65 4.49
N PHE A 13 -4.40 -6.76 4.93
CA PHE A 13 -3.32 -5.99 4.32
C PHE A 13 -3.20 -6.36 2.84
N ALA A 14 -2.75 -5.39 2.04
CA ALA A 14 -2.47 -5.56 0.64
C ALA A 14 -1.06 -5.04 0.36
N GLU A 15 -0.35 -5.67 -0.57
CA GLU A 15 0.92 -5.19 -1.06
C GLU A 15 0.78 -3.78 -1.64
N ILE A 16 1.80 -2.94 -1.45
CA ILE A 16 1.80 -1.55 -1.92
C ILE A 16 1.48 -1.52 -3.42
N GLY A 17 0.47 -0.72 -3.79
CA GLY A 17 -0.02 -0.61 -5.16
C GLY A 17 -1.12 -1.59 -5.58
N ASN A 18 -1.50 -2.55 -4.72
CA ASN A 18 -2.58 -3.51 -4.98
C ASN A 18 -3.81 -3.31 -4.07
N GLY A 19 -3.75 -2.32 -3.17
CA GLY A 19 -4.86 -1.92 -2.31
C GLY A 19 -5.61 -0.69 -2.82
N THR A 20 -6.27 0.02 -1.90
CA THR A 20 -7.10 1.20 -2.21
C THR A 20 -6.42 2.53 -1.87
N ILE A 21 -5.16 2.53 -1.43
CA ILE A 21 -4.44 3.75 -1.03
C ILE A 21 -3.87 4.45 -2.27
N ASP A 22 -4.20 5.74 -2.43
CA ASP A 22 -3.57 6.61 -3.43
C ASP A 22 -2.29 7.23 -2.85
N PHE A 23 -1.16 6.56 -3.06
CA PHE A 23 0.14 7.03 -2.60
C PHE A 23 0.60 8.31 -3.31
N LYS A 24 0.14 8.57 -4.54
CA LYS A 24 0.57 9.74 -5.30
C LYS A 24 0.11 11.02 -4.59
N ILE A 25 -1.18 11.09 -4.22
CA ILE A 25 -1.73 12.26 -3.51
C ILE A 25 -1.05 12.47 -2.16
N ILE A 26 -0.72 11.38 -1.45
CA ILE A 26 -0.02 11.45 -0.16
C ILE A 26 1.37 12.06 -0.34
N PHE A 27 2.14 11.59 -1.32
CA PHE A 27 3.50 12.08 -1.57
C PHE A 27 3.54 13.47 -2.22
N GLU A 28 2.51 13.87 -2.96
CA GLU A 28 2.35 15.26 -3.43
C GLU A 28 2.18 16.24 -2.26
N ALA A 29 1.55 15.82 -1.16
CA ALA A 29 1.36 16.64 0.03
C ALA A 29 2.59 16.68 0.97
N ARG A 30 3.68 15.98 0.64
CA ARG A 30 4.74 15.69 1.62
C ARG A 30 5.55 16.91 2.04
N GLU A 31 5.73 17.90 1.17
CA GLU A 31 6.43 19.15 1.51
C GLU A 31 5.66 19.91 2.59
N LYS A 32 4.33 20.00 2.44
CA LYS A 32 3.44 20.62 3.43
C LYS A 32 3.48 19.88 4.78
N ALA A 33 3.66 18.56 4.75
CA ALA A 33 3.74 17.74 5.95
C ALA A 33 5.14 17.73 6.60
N GLY A 34 6.17 18.28 5.93
CA GLY A 34 7.56 18.20 6.40
C GLY A 34 8.11 16.77 6.40
N LEU A 35 7.71 15.92 5.44
CA LEU A 35 8.14 14.52 5.39
C LEU A 35 9.60 14.40 4.96
N GLU A 36 10.46 13.96 5.88
CA GLU A 36 11.88 13.75 5.60
C GLU A 36 12.24 12.29 5.28
N TYR A 37 11.58 11.34 5.96
CA TYR A 37 11.85 9.90 5.87
C TYR A 37 10.55 9.11 5.76
N TRP A 38 10.59 7.98 5.05
CA TRP A 38 9.51 7.00 4.97
C TRP A 38 10.09 5.59 4.85
N PHE A 39 9.29 4.59 5.20
CA PHE A 39 9.65 3.18 5.15
C PHE A 39 8.51 2.35 4.58
N VAL A 40 8.85 1.17 4.05
CA VAL A 40 7.87 0.14 3.67
C VAL A 40 7.94 -0.95 4.73
N GLU A 41 6.80 -1.25 5.31
CA GLU A 41 6.61 -2.36 6.24
C GLU A 41 5.72 -3.40 5.55
N GLN A 42 6.18 -4.65 5.50
CA GLN A 42 5.37 -5.79 5.08
C GLN A 42 5.09 -6.62 6.33
N ASP A 43 3.83 -6.58 6.78
CA ASP A 43 3.31 -7.34 7.91
C ASP A 43 2.68 -8.65 7.37
N SER A 44 1.50 -9.00 7.85
CA SER A 44 0.80 -10.24 7.51
C SER A 44 0.48 -10.29 6.02
N SER A 45 0.94 -11.35 5.37
CA SER A 45 0.79 -11.61 3.95
C SER A 45 0.03 -12.93 3.73
N GLU A 46 -0.82 -12.97 2.71
CA GLU A 46 -1.44 -14.22 2.25
C GLU A 46 -0.47 -15.09 1.44
N ARG A 47 0.58 -14.47 0.89
CA ARG A 47 1.67 -15.10 0.13
C ARG A 47 2.92 -15.25 0.99
N ASP A 48 3.94 -15.87 0.41
CA ASP A 48 5.29 -15.82 0.98
C ASP A 48 5.72 -14.36 1.20
N ILE A 49 6.34 -14.10 2.36
CA ILE A 49 6.66 -12.75 2.79
C ILE A 49 7.67 -12.06 1.85
N PHE A 50 8.60 -12.81 1.26
CA PHE A 50 9.58 -12.28 0.32
C PHE A 50 8.96 -11.99 -1.05
N GLU A 51 7.97 -12.77 -1.48
CA GLU A 51 7.18 -12.46 -2.67
C GLU A 51 6.37 -11.17 -2.47
N SER A 52 5.66 -11.03 -1.35
CA SER A 52 4.86 -9.84 -1.05
C SER A 52 5.71 -8.57 -0.98
N ILE A 53 6.82 -8.57 -0.23
CA ILE A 53 7.70 -7.37 -0.16
C ILE A 53 8.33 -7.06 -1.52
N SER A 54 8.64 -8.08 -2.34
CA SER A 54 9.18 -7.87 -3.70
C SER A 54 8.15 -7.17 -4.60
N MET A 55 6.86 -7.51 -4.48
CA MET A 55 5.78 -6.83 -5.18
C MET A 55 5.65 -5.37 -4.72
N SER A 56 5.60 -5.13 -3.41
CA SER A 56 5.56 -3.79 -2.82
C SER A 56 6.75 -2.94 -3.29
N LYS A 57 7.97 -3.49 -3.24
CA LYS A 57 9.20 -2.85 -3.70
C LYS A 57 9.12 -2.48 -5.18
N LYS A 58 8.68 -3.39 -6.04
CA LYS A 58 8.56 -3.15 -7.49
C LYS A 58 7.63 -1.98 -7.79
N TYR A 59 6.49 -1.88 -7.10
CA TYR A 59 5.57 -0.76 -7.28
C TYR A 59 6.23 0.56 -6.88
N VAL A 60 6.90 0.59 -5.73
CA VAL A 60 7.64 1.76 -5.24
C VAL A 60 8.69 2.22 -6.25
N GLU A 61 9.56 1.32 -6.72
CA GLU A 61 10.63 1.63 -7.69
C GLU A 61 10.09 2.10 -9.05
N SER A 62 8.90 1.63 -9.45
CA SER A 62 8.28 2.01 -10.72
C SER A 62 7.58 3.38 -10.68
N ASN A 63 7.45 3.99 -9.51
CA ASN A 63 6.69 5.23 -9.31
C ASN A 63 7.59 6.33 -8.73
N SER A 64 7.90 7.32 -9.56
CA SER A 64 8.87 8.37 -9.22
C SER A 64 8.43 9.31 -8.09
N PHE A 65 7.12 9.40 -7.80
CA PHE A 65 6.59 10.26 -6.73
C PHE A 65 7.03 9.83 -5.32
N PHE A 66 7.54 8.60 -5.13
CA PHE A 66 8.16 8.19 -3.87
C PHE A 66 9.53 8.84 -3.62
N PHE A 67 10.21 9.32 -4.68
CA PHE A 67 11.61 9.73 -4.62
C PHE A 67 11.85 11.19 -4.97
N ASN A 68 11.10 11.74 -5.93
CA ASN A 68 11.29 13.10 -6.41
C ASN A 68 10.87 14.07 -5.34
N LYS A 69 11.77 14.77 -4.63
CA LYS A 69 11.40 15.88 -3.74
C LYS A 69 10.82 17.03 -4.56
#